data_AF-A0A5J5K4S8-F1
#
_entry.id   AF-A0A5J5K4S8-F1
#
_cell.length_a   1.000
_cell.length_b   1.000
_cell.length_c   1.000
_cell.angle_alpha   90.00
_cell.angle_beta   90.00
_cell.angle_gamma   90.00
#
_symmetry.space_group_name_H-M   'P 1'
#
loop_
_entity.id
_entity.type
_entity.pdbx_description
1 polymer ?
#
loop_
_entity_poly.entity_id
_entity_poly.type
_entity_poly.pdbx_seq_one_letter_code
_entity_poly.pdbx_strand_id
1 'polypeptide(L)'
;MDEDTQQPALIGLDGIAEFYRKPPNTIYSWKRRGKFGPPDAEVAGKAIWYRDRFRDPGDDRNIDLGERPPLPRLMGIADVAKAFAVKVGAVEKWSLRTRDSGDTTPRPPEPRWVISYTPIWLPEDWRPFAEATHRPYDPPPEQGGGTK
;
A
#
# COMPACT_ATOMS: atom_id res chain seq x y z
N MET A 1 -4.70 17.16 -24.61
CA MET A 1 -5.55 17.14 -23.40
C MET A 1 -5.11 15.91 -22.66
N ASP A 2 -4.09 16.05 -21.83
CA ASP A 2 -3.67 14.98 -20.94
C ASP A 2 -4.73 14.92 -19.85
N GLU A 3 -5.59 13.92 -19.94
CA GLU A 3 -6.51 13.57 -18.88
C GLU A 3 -5.63 13.16 -17.71
N ASP A 4 -5.31 14.16 -16.87
CA ASP A 4 -4.60 14.05 -15.62
C ASP A 4 -5.20 12.85 -14.90
N THR A 5 -4.51 11.70 -15.00
CA THR A 5 -4.97 10.45 -14.43
C THR A 5 -4.79 10.63 -12.95
N GLN A 6 -5.79 11.27 -12.33
CA GLN A 6 -5.74 11.70 -10.95
C GLN A 6 -5.63 10.42 -10.14
N GLN A 7 -4.39 10.09 -9.78
CA GLN A 7 -4.09 8.80 -9.20
C GLN A 7 -4.94 8.62 -7.95
N PRO A 8 -5.45 7.40 -7.70
CA PRO A 8 -6.34 7.19 -6.60
C PRO A 8 -5.62 7.55 -5.31
N ALA A 9 -6.15 8.55 -4.60
CA ALA A 9 -5.65 8.86 -3.28
C ALA A 9 -6.05 7.69 -2.37
N LEU A 10 -5.07 6.93 -1.89
CA LEU A 10 -5.29 5.79 -1.02
C LEU A 10 -5.15 6.19 0.45
N ILE A 11 -5.85 5.48 1.33
CA ILE A 11 -5.80 5.73 2.77
C ILE A 11 -5.90 4.41 3.57
N GLY A 12 -5.17 4.35 4.68
CA GLY A 12 -5.23 3.27 5.67
C GLY A 12 -5.80 3.76 6.98
N LEU A 13 -5.89 2.90 7.99
CA LEU A 13 -6.52 3.22 9.27
C LEU A 13 -5.88 4.42 9.99
N ASP A 14 -4.56 4.58 9.94
CA ASP A 14 -3.92 5.72 10.61
C ASP A 14 -4.18 7.02 9.84
N GLY A 15 -4.21 6.96 8.50
CA GLY A 15 -4.62 8.08 7.66
C GLY A 15 -6.08 8.46 7.90
N ILE A 16 -6.97 7.48 8.10
CA ILE A 16 -8.37 7.72 8.48
C ILE A 16 -8.44 8.37 9.87
N ALA A 17 -7.62 7.93 10.83
CA ALA A 17 -7.55 8.52 12.16
C ALA A 17 -7.11 9.98 12.12
N GLU A 18 -6.10 10.30 11.32
CA GLU A 18 -5.66 11.67 11.06
C GLU A 18 -6.77 12.48 10.38
N PHE A 19 -7.39 11.93 9.33
CA PHE A 19 -8.45 12.58 8.57
C PHE A 19 -9.60 13.01 9.48
N TYR A 20 -10.16 12.09 10.26
CA TYR A 20 -11.25 12.37 11.22
C TYR A 20 -10.79 13.04 12.52
N ARG A 21 -9.48 13.32 12.68
CA ARG A 21 -8.87 13.82 13.92
C ARG A 21 -9.28 13.01 15.15
N LYS A 22 -9.29 11.68 15.02
CA LYS A 22 -9.64 10.74 16.10
C LYS A 22 -8.42 9.94 16.53
N PRO A 23 -8.37 9.49 17.80
CA PRO A 23 -7.36 8.53 18.22
C PRO A 23 -7.43 7.24 17.37
N PRO A 24 -6.29 6.60 17.04
CA PRO A 24 -6.27 5.37 16.24
C PRO A 24 -7.22 4.30 16.80
N ASN A 25 -7.23 4.10 18.12
CA ASN A 25 -8.11 3.12 18.78
C ASN A 25 -9.60 3.31 18.46
N THR A 26 -10.06 4.55 18.29
CA THR A 26 -11.43 4.86 17.89
C THR A 26 -11.71 4.35 16.48
N ILE A 27 -10.80 4.58 15.55
CA ILE A 27 -10.91 4.10 14.17
C ILE A 27 -10.82 2.58 14.09
N TYR A 28 -9.91 1.93 14.83
CA TYR A 28 -9.85 0.46 14.92
C TYR A 28 -11.16 -0.13 15.44
N SER A 29 -11.77 0.51 16.45
CA SER A 29 -13.09 0.12 16.97
C SER A 29 -14.18 0.26 15.91
N TRP A 30 -14.18 1.35 15.13
CA TRP A 30 -15.12 1.55 14.03
C TRP A 30 -14.96 0.49 12.93
N LYS A 31 -13.72 0.17 12.54
CA LYS A 31 -13.42 -0.91 11.59
C LYS A 31 -13.98 -2.24 12.10
N ARG A 32 -13.70 -2.60 13.36
CA ARG A 32 -14.18 -3.85 13.96
C ARG A 32 -15.70 -3.94 14.00
N ARG A 33 -16.38 -2.81 14.12
CA ARG A 33 -17.85 -2.70 14.07
C ARG A 33 -18.41 -2.64 12.63
N GLY A 34 -17.56 -2.76 11.61
CA GLY A 34 -17.96 -2.78 10.20
C GLY A 34 -18.29 -1.41 9.59
N LYS A 35 -17.94 -0.30 10.25
CA LYS A 35 -18.33 1.05 9.79
C LYS A 35 -17.77 1.46 8.42
N PHE A 36 -16.62 0.93 8.02
CA PHE A 36 -15.93 1.32 6.78
C PHE A 36 -16.26 0.43 5.57
N GLY A 37 -17.09 -0.60 5.75
CA GLY A 37 -17.25 -1.65 4.75
C GLY A 37 -15.95 -2.45 4.51
N PRO A 38 -15.91 -3.31 3.48
CA PRO A 38 -14.71 -4.02 3.10
C PRO A 38 -13.65 -3.04 2.54
N PRO A 39 -12.35 -3.33 2.72
CA PRO A 39 -11.29 -2.60 2.05
C PRO A 39 -11.31 -2.81 0.54
N ASP A 40 -10.76 -1.85 -0.18
CA ASP A 40 -10.54 -1.94 -1.63
C ASP A 40 -9.34 -2.84 -1.98
N ALA A 41 -8.36 -2.91 -1.08
CA ALA A 41 -7.22 -3.80 -1.18
C ALA A 41 -6.66 -4.16 0.20
N GLU A 42 -5.92 -5.26 0.28
CA GLU A 42 -5.12 -5.62 1.44
C GLU A 42 -3.67 -5.80 1.01
N VAL A 43 -2.75 -5.09 1.66
CA VAL A 43 -1.31 -5.15 1.35
C VAL A 43 -0.54 -5.35 2.65
N ALA A 44 0.25 -6.42 2.75
CA ALA A 44 0.97 -6.80 3.96
C ALA A 44 0.08 -6.84 5.22
N GLY A 45 -1.15 -7.36 5.08
CA GLY A 45 -2.14 -7.43 6.17
C GLY A 45 -2.79 -6.09 6.55
N LYS A 46 -2.54 -5.02 5.77
CA LYS A 46 -3.13 -3.69 6.00
C LYS A 46 -4.27 -3.44 5.01
N ALA A 47 -5.41 -3.10 5.58
CA ALA A 47 -6.60 -2.69 4.84
C ALA A 47 -6.39 -1.29 4.23
N ILE A 48 -6.65 -1.18 2.93
CA ILE A 48 -6.51 0.05 2.13
C ILE A 48 -7.85 0.38 1.51
N TRP A 49 -8.17 1.67 1.51
CA TRP A 49 -9.37 2.23 0.90
C TRP A 49 -9.01 3.36 -0.06
N TYR A 50 -9.91 3.67 -0.99
CA TYR A 50 -9.92 4.99 -1.62
C TYR A 50 -10.22 6.07 -0.57
N ARG A 51 -9.41 7.12 -0.54
CA ARG A 51 -9.54 8.27 0.37
C ARG A 51 -10.87 8.98 0.18
N ASP A 52 -11.37 9.08 -1.05
CA ASP A 52 -12.63 9.74 -1.37
C ASP A 52 -13.88 9.05 -0.81
N ARG A 53 -13.72 7.84 -0.23
CA ARG A 53 -14.74 7.17 0.60
C ARG A 53 -15.09 8.01 1.80
N PHE A 54 -14.13 8.71 2.36
CA PHE A 54 -14.28 9.43 3.62
C PHE A 54 -14.59 10.89 3.27
N ARG A 55 -15.88 11.22 3.25
CA ARG A 55 -16.37 12.57 2.97
C ARG A 55 -16.69 13.21 4.32
N ASP A 56 -16.15 14.39 4.58
CA ASP A 56 -16.30 15.13 5.85
C ASP A 56 -15.68 14.48 7.12
N PRO A 57 -14.59 15.05 7.66
CA PRO A 57 -13.97 14.57 8.91
C PRO A 57 -14.80 14.84 10.18
N GLY A 58 -15.95 15.52 10.08
CA GLY A 58 -16.86 15.81 11.19
C GLY A 58 -18.01 14.82 11.38
N ASP A 59 -18.33 14.00 10.36
CA ASP A 59 -19.48 13.09 10.38
C ASP A 59 -19.04 11.63 10.17
N ASP A 60 -19.29 10.78 11.18
CA ASP A 60 -18.94 9.36 11.14
C ASP A 60 -19.91 8.50 10.30
N ARG A 61 -20.90 9.14 9.66
CA ARG A 61 -21.87 8.52 8.74
C ARG A 61 -21.59 8.84 7.27
N ASN A 62 -20.65 9.74 6.98
CA ASN A 62 -20.44 10.26 5.64
C ASN A 62 -19.34 9.46 4.90
N ILE A 63 -19.54 8.13 4.88
CA ILE A 63 -18.67 7.19 4.16
C ILE A 63 -19.40 6.74 2.89
N ASP A 64 -18.83 7.03 1.72
CA ASP A 64 -19.34 6.58 0.44
C ASP A 64 -18.91 5.13 0.16
N LEU A 65 -19.82 4.20 0.44
CA LEU A 65 -19.67 2.77 0.17
C LEU A 65 -20.05 2.38 -1.27
N GLY A 66 -20.26 3.35 -2.16
CA GLY A 66 -20.54 3.12 -3.57
C GLY A 66 -19.45 2.29 -4.26
N GLU A 67 -19.86 1.62 -5.34
CA GLU A 67 -18.95 0.85 -6.17
C GLU A 67 -17.87 1.74 -6.77
N ARG A 68 -16.65 1.23 -6.75
CA ARG A 68 -15.48 1.87 -7.35
C ARG A 68 -14.82 0.88 -8.31
N PRO A 69 -14.06 1.38 -9.29
CA PRO A 69 -13.18 0.50 -10.05
C PRO A 69 -12.28 -0.28 -9.08
N PRO A 70 -11.92 -1.53 -9.39
CA PRO A 70 -10.94 -2.24 -8.61
C PRO A 70 -9.61 -1.47 -8.62
N LEU A 71 -8.92 -1.47 -7.49
CA LEU A 71 -7.57 -0.92 -7.44
C LEU A 71 -6.65 -1.68 -8.40
N PRO A 72 -5.66 -1.00 -9.01
CA PRO A 72 -4.58 -1.72 -9.66
C PRO A 72 -3.91 -2.63 -8.63
N ARG A 73 -3.24 -3.66 -9.11
CA ARG A 73 -2.46 -4.53 -8.23
C ARG A 73 -1.48 -3.68 -7.41
N LEU A 74 -1.57 -3.79 -6.08
CA LEU A 74 -0.65 -3.13 -5.17
C LEU A 74 0.38 -4.15 -4.68
N MET A 75 1.63 -3.73 -4.57
CA MET A 75 2.71 -4.56 -4.05
C MET A 75 3.14 -4.05 -2.68
N GLY A 76 3.19 -4.95 -1.72
CA GLY A 76 3.72 -4.70 -0.39
C GLY A 76 5.19 -5.09 -0.27
N ILE A 77 5.75 -4.82 0.89
CA ILE A 77 7.16 -5.10 1.18
C ILE A 77 7.55 -6.58 1.02
N ALA A 78 6.62 -7.50 1.22
CA ALA A 78 6.83 -8.93 1.03
C ALA A 78 6.97 -9.30 -0.46
N ASP A 79 6.15 -8.71 -1.33
CA ASP A 79 6.26 -8.88 -2.79
C ASP A 79 7.62 -8.39 -3.28
N VAL A 80 8.06 -7.22 -2.77
CA VAL A 80 9.37 -6.65 -3.06
C VAL A 80 10.49 -7.60 -2.60
N ALA A 81 10.43 -8.07 -1.36
CA ALA A 81 11.42 -8.98 -0.82
C ALA A 81 11.54 -10.28 -1.65
N LYS A 82 10.39 -10.82 -2.09
CA LYS A 82 10.31 -11.99 -2.96
C LYS A 82 10.91 -11.74 -4.34
N ALA A 83 10.60 -10.62 -4.98
CA ALA A 83 11.17 -10.23 -6.29
C ALA A 83 12.69 -10.09 -6.23
N PHE A 84 13.21 -9.67 -5.08
CA PHE A 84 14.64 -9.50 -4.84
C PHE A 84 15.34 -10.77 -4.35
N ALA A 85 14.60 -11.80 -3.94
CA ALA A 85 15.10 -12.96 -3.20
C ALA A 85 15.86 -12.57 -1.92
N VAL A 86 15.35 -11.55 -1.21
CA VAL A 86 15.89 -11.04 0.04
C VAL A 86 14.88 -11.16 1.18
N LYS A 87 15.33 -10.89 2.40
CA LYS A 87 14.44 -10.82 3.57
C LYS A 87 13.67 -9.49 3.58
N VAL A 88 12.44 -9.49 4.09
CA VAL A 88 11.62 -8.27 4.28
C VAL A 88 12.40 -7.16 5.00
N GLY A 89 13.13 -7.49 6.07
CA GLY A 89 13.93 -6.51 6.80
C GLY A 89 15.09 -5.88 6.01
N ALA A 90 15.51 -6.46 4.88
CA ALA A 90 16.45 -5.79 3.96
C ALA A 90 15.73 -4.68 3.18
N VAL A 91 14.51 -4.97 2.69
CA VAL A 91 13.66 -3.98 2.01
C VAL A 91 13.25 -2.85 2.95
N GLU A 92 12.95 -3.15 4.22
CA GLU A 92 12.62 -2.13 5.23
C GLU A 92 13.75 -1.09 5.35
N LYS A 93 15.00 -1.56 5.45
CA LYS A 93 16.19 -0.68 5.50
C LYS A 93 16.36 0.16 4.25
N TRP A 94 16.04 -0.38 3.07
CA TRP A 94 16.06 0.39 1.82
C TRP A 94 15.00 1.49 1.83
N SER A 95 13.76 1.17 2.24
CA SER A 95 12.62 2.10 2.26
C SER A 95 12.70 3.19 3.34
N LEU A 96 13.40 2.94 4.45
CA LEU A 96 13.48 3.86 5.60
C LEU A 96 14.68 4.82 5.56
N ARG A 97 15.28 5.04 4.38
CA ARG A 97 16.38 6.00 4.15
C ARG A 97 17.64 5.78 5.03
N THR A 98 18.08 4.55 5.28
CA THR A 98 19.47 4.36 5.71
C THR A 98 20.39 4.49 4.50
N ARG A 99 20.90 5.71 4.29
CA ARG A 99 21.65 6.13 3.10
C ARG A 99 23.10 5.62 3.04
N ASP A 100 23.61 5.00 4.11
CA ASP A 100 25.00 4.52 4.17
C ASP A 100 25.09 3.05 4.54
N SER A 101 24.87 2.18 3.56
CA SER A 101 25.62 0.94 3.52
C SER A 101 26.29 0.94 2.16
N GLY A 102 27.58 0.61 2.09
CA GLY A 102 28.32 0.39 0.83
C GLY A 102 27.81 -0.82 0.03
N ASP A 103 26.49 -1.03 0.09
CA ASP A 103 25.70 -2.05 -0.56
C ASP A 103 25.40 -1.57 -1.98
N THR A 104 26.07 -2.20 -2.94
CA THR A 104 25.89 -1.99 -4.37
C THR A 104 24.71 -2.78 -4.93
N THR A 105 23.93 -3.45 -4.08
CA THR A 105 22.72 -4.16 -4.51
C THR A 105 21.77 -3.18 -5.19
N PRO A 106 21.31 -3.48 -6.42
CA PRO A 106 20.30 -2.68 -7.10
C PRO A 106 19.10 -2.50 -6.17
N ARG A 107 18.62 -1.27 -5.97
CA ARG A 107 17.52 -0.99 -5.06
C ARG A 107 16.19 -0.96 -5.83
N PRO A 108 15.08 -1.38 -5.20
CA PRO A 108 13.76 -1.14 -5.79
C PRO A 108 13.55 0.37 -6.02
N PRO A 109 12.64 0.76 -6.93
CA PRO A 109 12.18 2.14 -6.98
C PRO A 109 11.64 2.58 -5.61
N GLU A 110 11.58 3.89 -5.37
CA GLU A 110 10.92 4.41 -4.18
C GLU A 110 9.43 4.00 -4.19
N PRO A 111 8.83 3.74 -3.01
CA PRO A 111 7.41 3.42 -2.93
C PRO A 111 6.55 4.57 -3.44
N ARG A 112 5.49 4.24 -4.18
CA ARG A 112 4.49 5.20 -4.65
C ARG A 112 3.77 5.86 -3.49
N TRP A 113 3.41 5.06 -2.49
CA TRP A 113 2.74 5.51 -1.28
C TRP A 113 3.35 4.89 -0.04
N VAL A 114 3.27 5.60 1.08
CA VAL A 114 3.50 5.05 2.41
C VAL A 114 2.21 5.21 3.20
N ILE A 115 1.47 4.11 3.38
CA ILE A 115 0.17 4.12 4.04
C ILE A 115 0.29 3.39 5.36
N SER A 116 0.04 4.07 6.49
CA SER A 116 0.19 3.46 7.82
C SER A 116 1.56 2.78 7.99
N TYR A 117 2.63 3.51 7.64
CA TYR A 117 4.02 3.02 7.63
C TYR A 117 4.29 1.84 6.70
N THR A 118 3.34 1.47 5.84
CA THR A 118 3.48 0.37 4.88
C THR A 118 3.84 0.97 3.53
N PRO A 119 5.06 0.73 3.03
CA PRO A 119 5.42 1.17 1.69
C PRO A 119 4.68 0.31 0.66
N ILE A 120 4.12 0.98 -0.35
CA ILE A 120 3.30 0.39 -1.40
C ILE A 120 3.86 0.82 -2.75
N TRP A 121 4.04 -0.16 -3.62
CA TRP A 121 4.47 0.04 -5.00
C TRP A 121 3.39 -0.36 -5.98
N LEU A 122 3.41 0.27 -7.14
CA LEU A 122 2.72 -0.23 -8.32
C LEU A 122 3.68 -1.12 -9.14
N PRO A 123 3.19 -2.22 -9.75
CA PRO A 123 4.00 -3.00 -10.68
C PRO A 123 4.64 -2.14 -11.78
N GLU A 124 3.94 -1.16 -12.33
CA GLU A 124 4.46 -0.26 -13.38
C GLU A 124 5.67 0.57 -12.96
N ASP A 125 5.75 1.00 -11.70
CA ASP A 125 6.92 1.72 -11.20
C ASP A 125 8.17 0.81 -11.20
N TRP A 126 7.98 -0.50 -11.20
CA TRP A 126 9.06 -1.50 -11.23
C TRP A 126 9.57 -1.83 -12.61
N ARG A 127 8.87 -1.45 -13.67
CA ARG A 127 9.23 -1.82 -15.05
C ARG A 127 10.68 -1.49 -15.40
N PRO A 128 11.13 -0.24 -15.22
CA PRO A 128 12.47 0.14 -15.64
C PRO A 128 13.55 -0.61 -14.85
N PHE A 129 13.27 -0.88 -13.57
CA PHE A 129 14.16 -1.62 -12.70
C PHE A 129 14.26 -3.10 -13.10
N ALA A 130 13.12 -3.73 -13.35
CA ALA A 130 13.04 -5.13 -13.76
C ALA A 130 13.79 -5.36 -15.09
N GLU A 131 13.58 -4.46 -16.06
CA GLU A 131 14.27 -4.48 -17.36
C GLU A 131 15.80 -4.31 -17.18
N ALA A 132 16.24 -3.34 -16.37
CA ALA A 132 17.67 -3.07 -16.14
C ALA A 132 18.40 -4.19 -15.37
N THR A 133 17.68 -4.97 -14.56
CA THR A 133 18.26 -6.02 -13.70
C THR A 133 17.93 -7.44 -14.14
N HIS A 134 17.27 -7.60 -15.30
CA HIS A 134 16.77 -8.89 -15.81
C HIS A 134 15.91 -9.66 -14.78
N ARG A 135 15.10 -8.93 -14.00
CA ARG A 135 14.19 -9.48 -13.00
C ARG A 135 12.75 -9.53 -13.54
N PRO A 136 11.87 -10.36 -12.96
CA PRO A 136 10.45 -10.34 -13.32
C PRO A 136 9.84 -8.98 -13.00
N TYR A 137 9.11 -8.43 -13.96
CA TYR A 137 8.41 -7.15 -13.84
C TYR A 137 7.25 -7.22 -12.84
N ASP A 138 6.45 -8.28 -12.93
CA ASP A 138 5.36 -8.54 -12.02
C ASP A 138 5.70 -9.75 -11.15
N PRO A 139 5.93 -9.59 -9.82
CA PRO A 139 6.18 -10.73 -8.97
C PRO A 139 4.96 -11.64 -8.95
N PRO A 140 5.11 -12.97 -8.85
CA PRO A 140 3.95 -13.85 -8.72
C PRO A 140 3.18 -13.49 -7.45
N PRO A 141 1.83 -13.47 -7.49
CA PRO A 141 1.01 -13.14 -6.32
C PRO A 141 1.47 -13.94 -5.12
N GLU A 142 1.27 -13.40 -3.91
CA GLU A 142 1.49 -14.16 -2.68
C GLU A 142 0.88 -15.54 -2.87
N GLN A 143 1.74 -16.58 -2.94
CA GLN A 143 1.23 -17.92 -2.79
C GLN A 143 0.83 -17.93 -1.33
N GLY A 144 -0.47 -17.74 -1.07
CA GLY A 144 -1.05 -18.04 0.23
C GLY A 144 -0.48 -19.38 0.64
N GLY A 145 0.41 -19.33 1.63
CA GLY A 145 1.10 -20.50 2.12
C GLY A 145 0.04 -21.46 2.59
N GLY A 146 -0.23 -22.47 1.79
CA GLY A 146 -1.05 -23.58 2.21
C GLY A 146 -0.43 -24.15 3.46
N THR A 147 -1.18 -24.13 4.57
CA THR A 147 -1.10 -25.20 5.54
C THR A 147 -2.53 -25.61 5.84
N LYS A 148 -2.79 -26.86 5.45
CA LYS A 148 -3.85 -27.80 5.86
C LYS A 148 -4.75 -27.40 7.01
#